data_AF-A0A8B7WG07-F1
#
_entry.id   AF-A0A8B7WG07-F1
#
_cell.length_a   1.000
_cell.length_b   1.000
_cell.length_c   1.000
_cell.angle_alpha   90.00
_cell.angle_beta   90.00
_cell.angle_gamma   90.00
#
_symmetry.space_group_name_H-M   'P 1'
#
loop_
_entity.id
_entity.type
_entity.pdbx_description
1 polymer ?
#
loop_
_entity_poly.entity_id
_entity_poly.type
_entity_poly.pdbx_seq_one_letter_code
_entity_poly.pdbx_strand_id
1 'polypeptide(L)'
;MEFNEKELRREISYAIKNIHGIRTGLFTPDMAFEAIVKKQIVKLKGPSLKSVDLVMQELINTVKKCTKKLANFPRLCEETERIVANHIREREGKTKDQVLLLIDIQVSYINTNHEDFIGFANAQQRSSQVHKKTTIGNQGTNLPPSRQIVRAKFCHS
;
A
#
# COMPACT_ATOMS: atom_id res chain seq x y z
N MET A 1 1.58 -1.44 -13.32
CA MET A 1 0.22 -1.29 -12.79
C MET A 1 -0.22 0.11 -13.18
N GLU A 2 -1.17 0.24 -14.11
CA GLU A 2 -1.63 1.55 -14.55
C GLU A 2 -2.62 2.09 -13.52
N PHE A 3 -2.34 3.27 -12.97
CA PHE A 3 -3.16 3.89 -11.93
C PHE A 3 -4.30 4.67 -12.58
N ASN A 4 -5.55 4.24 -12.38
CA ASN A 4 -6.72 4.93 -12.89
C ASN A 4 -7.35 5.84 -11.82
N GLU A 5 -7.04 7.13 -11.90
CA GLU A 5 -7.54 8.13 -10.94
C GLU A 5 -9.08 8.23 -10.94
N LYS A 6 -9.72 8.12 -12.11
CA LYS A 6 -11.19 8.21 -12.23
C LYS A 6 -11.86 7.06 -11.52
N GLU A 7 -11.31 5.86 -11.65
CA GLU A 7 -11.79 4.69 -10.94
C GLU A 7 -11.62 4.83 -9.42
N LEU A 8 -10.46 5.28 -8.95
CA LEU A 8 -10.22 5.51 -7.52
C LEU A 8 -11.21 6.52 -6.93
N ARG A 9 -11.46 7.63 -7.61
CA ARG A 9 -12.45 8.65 -7.17
C ARG A 9 -13.86 8.06 -7.06
N ARG A 10 -14.23 7.18 -7.99
CA ARG A 10 -15.50 6.45 -7.95
C ARG A 10 -15.55 5.48 -6.78
N GLU A 11 -14.47 4.73 -6.52
CA GLU A 11 -14.37 3.81 -5.37
C GLU A 11 -14.51 4.55 -4.03
N ILE A 12 -13.83 5.68 -3.87
CA ILE A 12 -13.94 6.54 -2.68
C ILE A 12 -15.40 6.98 -2.48
N SER A 13 -16.05 7.45 -3.56
CA SER A 13 -17.45 7.90 -3.50
C SER A 13 -18.40 6.80 -3.05
N TYR A 14 -18.22 5.56 -3.55
CA TYR A 14 -19.01 4.43 -3.10
C TYR A 14 -18.73 4.02 -1.66
N ALA A 15 -17.46 4.01 -1.24
CA ALA A 15 -17.08 3.68 0.13
C ALA A 15 -17.74 4.65 1.14
N ILE A 16 -17.69 5.96 0.86
CA ILE A 16 -18.34 6.99 1.69
C ILE A 16 -19.85 6.74 1.78
N LYS A 17 -20.53 6.57 0.63
CA LYS A 17 -21.99 6.35 0.59
C LYS A 17 -22.40 5.09 1.36
N ASN A 18 -21.67 3.99 1.18
CA ASN A 18 -21.98 2.71 1.82
C ASN A 18 -21.82 2.77 3.34
N ILE A 19 -20.76 3.42 3.83
CA ILE A 19 -20.53 3.57 5.27
C ILE A 19 -21.54 4.54 5.89
N HIS A 20 -21.83 5.64 5.21
CA HIS A 20 -22.81 6.63 5.66
C HIS A 20 -24.23 6.05 5.78
N GLY A 21 -24.61 5.16 4.86
CA GLY A 21 -25.93 4.51 4.89
C GLY A 21 -26.16 3.60 6.09
N ILE A 22 -25.11 3.19 6.80
CA ILE A 22 -25.18 2.23 7.93
C ILE A 22 -24.89 2.91 9.28
N ARG A 23 -24.17 4.05 9.30
CA ARG A 23 -23.71 4.71 10.53
C ARG A 23 -23.71 6.24 10.37
N THR A 24 -24.02 6.95 11.46
CA THR A 24 -24.03 8.44 11.51
C THR A 24 -22.74 9.06 10.98
N GLY A 25 -22.87 10.15 10.23
CA GLY A 25 -21.82 10.75 9.38
C GLY A 25 -20.51 11.20 10.04
N LEU A 26 -20.43 11.20 11.38
CA LEU A 26 -19.28 11.74 12.12
C LEU A 26 -17.98 10.94 11.91
N PHE A 27 -18.07 9.62 11.71
CA PHE A 27 -16.91 8.73 11.52
C PHE A 27 -16.75 8.20 10.09
N THR A 28 -17.63 8.61 9.18
CA THR A 28 -17.61 8.18 7.78
C THR A 28 -16.27 8.46 7.09
N PRO A 29 -15.60 9.62 7.29
CA PRO A 29 -14.31 9.90 6.64
C PRO A 29 -13.20 8.91 7.03
N ASP A 30 -13.07 8.58 8.32
CA ASP A 30 -12.01 7.70 8.82
C ASP A 30 -12.20 6.26 8.33
N MET A 31 -13.44 5.75 8.43
CA MET A 31 -13.78 4.40 7.98
C MET A 31 -13.64 4.27 6.46
N ALA A 32 -14.01 5.30 5.69
CA ALA A 32 -13.87 5.30 4.24
C ALA A 32 -12.40 5.36 3.83
N PHE A 33 -11.61 6.19 4.50
CA PHE A 33 -10.16 6.26 4.30
C PHE A 33 -9.50 4.90 4.55
N GLU A 34 -9.77 4.29 5.71
CA GLU A 34 -9.24 2.98 6.08
C GLU A 34 -9.61 1.90 5.06
N ALA A 35 -10.87 1.85 4.64
CA ALA A 35 -11.35 0.88 3.65
C ALA A 35 -10.63 1.03 2.31
N ILE A 36 -10.45 2.26 1.82
CA ILE A 36 -9.78 2.52 0.54
C ILE A 36 -8.28 2.20 0.63
N VAL A 37 -7.60 2.60 1.71
CA VAL A 37 -6.17 2.32 1.90
C VAL A 37 -5.93 0.81 1.97
N LYS A 38 -6.68 0.08 2.79
CA LYS A 38 -6.59 -1.39 2.86
C LYS A 38 -6.81 -2.04 1.49
N LYS A 39 -7.79 -1.55 0.72
CA LYS A 39 -8.06 -2.03 -0.63
C LYS A 39 -6.87 -1.83 -1.57
N GLN A 40 -6.16 -0.69 -1.49
CA GLN A 40 -4.95 -0.48 -2.29
C GLN A 40 -3.78 -1.36 -1.84
N ILE A 41 -3.58 -1.54 -0.53
CA ILE A 41 -2.50 -2.39 0.00
C ILE A 41 -2.67 -3.84 -0.48
N VAL A 42 -3.88 -4.38 -0.45
CA VAL A 42 -4.16 -5.76 -0.91
C VAL A 42 -3.78 -5.98 -2.38
N LYS A 43 -3.82 -4.94 -3.23
CA LYS A 43 -3.40 -5.05 -4.64
C LYS A 43 -1.91 -5.36 -4.80
N LEU A 44 -1.10 -5.18 -3.76
CA LEU A 44 0.33 -5.52 -3.75
C LEU A 44 0.58 -7.04 -3.72
N LYS A 45 -0.39 -7.86 -3.28
CA LYS A 45 -0.22 -9.34 -3.19
C LYS A 45 0.24 -9.95 -4.52
N GLY A 46 -0.47 -9.63 -5.60
CA GLY A 46 -0.16 -10.11 -6.95
C GLY A 46 1.28 -9.80 -7.41
N PRO A 47 1.68 -8.51 -7.51
CA PRO A 47 3.02 -8.15 -7.95
C PRO A 47 4.13 -8.65 -7.00
N SER A 48 3.89 -8.70 -5.69
CA SER A 48 4.87 -9.22 -4.73
C SER A 48 5.10 -10.73 -4.90
N LEU A 49 4.05 -11.53 -5.08
CA LEU A 49 4.20 -12.95 -5.38
C LEU A 49 4.87 -13.18 -6.74
N LYS A 50 4.52 -12.37 -7.74
CA LYS A 50 5.16 -12.45 -9.06
C LYS A 50 6.65 -12.14 -8.98
N SER A 51 7.05 -11.19 -8.13
CA SER A 51 8.47 -10.90 -7.87
C SER A 51 9.20 -12.12 -7.30
N VAL A 52 8.58 -12.85 -6.35
CA VAL A 52 9.15 -14.11 -5.83
C VAL A 52 9.31 -15.13 -6.96
N ASP A 53 8.29 -15.33 -7.81
CA ASP A 53 8.36 -16.28 -8.93
C ASP A 53 9.53 -15.97 -9.88
N LEU A 54 9.73 -14.69 -10.21
CA LEU A 54 10.81 -14.26 -11.10
C LEU A 54 12.20 -14.54 -10.49
N VAL A 55 12.36 -14.32 -9.18
CA VAL A 55 13.60 -14.65 -8.47
C VAL A 55 13.83 -16.16 -8.45
N MET A 56 12.79 -16.96 -8.18
CA MET A 56 12.90 -18.43 -8.19
C MET A 56 13.30 -18.97 -9.57
N GLN A 57 12.72 -18.41 -10.64
CA GLN A 57 13.08 -18.77 -12.01
C GLN A 57 14.57 -18.50 -12.29
N GLU A 58 15.09 -17.34 -11.86
CA GLU A 58 16.51 -17.03 -12.08
C GLU A 58 17.45 -17.86 -11.19
N LEU A 59 17.04 -18.23 -9.99
CA LEU A 59 17.79 -19.17 -9.15
C LEU A 59 17.92 -20.53 -9.83
N ILE A 60 16.82 -21.08 -10.36
CA ILE A 60 16.85 -22.36 -11.09
C ILE A 60 17.73 -22.26 -12.34
N ASN A 61 17.64 -21.16 -13.09
CA ASN A 61 18.50 -20.91 -14.25
C ASN A 61 19.98 -20.88 -13.85
N THR A 62 20.30 -20.24 -12.73
CA THR A 62 21.66 -20.15 -12.20
C THR A 62 22.20 -21.53 -11.81
N VAL A 63 21.40 -22.34 -11.11
CA VAL A 63 21.76 -23.72 -10.76
C VAL A 63 22.11 -24.53 -12.00
N LYS A 64 21.25 -24.48 -13.04
CA LYS A 64 21.51 -25.15 -14.34
C LYS A 64 22.79 -24.67 -15.01
N LYS A 65 23.11 -23.37 -14.92
CA LYS A 65 24.38 -22.83 -15.46
C LYS A 65 25.59 -23.38 -14.70
N CYS A 66 25.49 -23.51 -13.38
CA CYS A 66 26.56 -24.04 -12.53
C CYS A 66 26.78 -25.54 -12.74
N THR A 67 25.70 -26.33 -12.83
CA THR A 67 25.77 -27.80 -12.94
C THR A 67 26.31 -28.29 -14.27
N LYS A 68 26.31 -27.45 -15.33
CA LYS A 68 27.06 -27.73 -16.57
C LYS A 68 28.54 -28.03 -16.33
N LYS A 69 29.15 -27.51 -15.27
CA LYS A 69 30.54 -27.83 -14.89
C LYS A 69 30.72 -29.27 -14.39
N LEU A 70 29.63 -29.94 -14.03
CA LEU A 70 29.59 -31.32 -13.56
C LEU A 70 29.26 -32.31 -14.68
N ALA A 71 29.28 -31.90 -15.95
CA ALA A 71 28.90 -32.74 -17.09
C ALA A 71 29.68 -34.06 -17.18
N ASN A 72 30.94 -34.08 -16.72
CA ASN A 72 31.77 -35.28 -16.68
C ASN A 72 31.33 -36.31 -15.59
N PHE A 73 30.45 -35.92 -14.67
CA PHE A 73 29.92 -36.77 -13.60
C PHE A 73 28.38 -36.78 -13.62
N PRO A 74 27.75 -37.53 -14.55
CA PRO A 74 26.31 -37.43 -14.81
C PRO A 74 25.43 -37.68 -13.58
N ARG A 75 25.76 -38.70 -12.77
CA ARG A 75 25.02 -39.01 -11.54
C ARG A 75 25.12 -37.90 -10.49
N LEU A 76 26.30 -37.29 -10.36
CA LEU A 76 26.51 -36.17 -9.44
C LEU A 76 25.74 -34.93 -9.91
N CYS A 77 25.74 -34.66 -11.21
CA CYS A 77 25.00 -33.56 -11.81
C CYS A 77 23.50 -33.68 -11.51
N GLU A 78 22.91 -34.85 -11.80
CA GLU A 78 21.49 -35.12 -11.57
C GLU A 78 21.10 -34.97 -10.08
N GLU A 79 21.86 -35.59 -9.18
CA GLU A 79 21.56 -35.50 -7.74
C GLU A 79 21.73 -34.08 -7.19
N THR A 80 22.73 -33.34 -7.68
CA THR A 80 22.93 -31.93 -7.29
C THR A 80 21.75 -31.08 -7.74
N GLU A 81 21.32 -31.21 -9.00
CA GLU A 81 20.16 -30.48 -9.52
C GLU A 81 18.90 -30.83 -8.74
N ARG A 82 18.66 -32.11 -8.48
CA ARG A 82 17.49 -32.59 -7.73
C ARG A 82 17.44 -32.02 -6.31
N ILE A 83 18.54 -32.12 -5.55
CA ILE A 83 18.60 -31.65 -4.16
C ILE A 83 18.39 -30.14 -4.10
N VAL A 84 19.11 -29.38 -4.93
CA VAL A 84 19.04 -27.91 -4.91
C VAL A 84 17.68 -27.42 -5.40
N ALA A 85 17.11 -28.01 -6.46
CA ALA A 85 15.79 -27.64 -6.96
C ALA A 85 14.69 -27.91 -5.92
N ASN A 86 14.75 -29.04 -5.21
CA ASN A 86 13.82 -29.37 -4.13
C ASN A 86 13.93 -28.35 -2.99
N HIS A 87 15.15 -28.00 -2.59
CA HIS A 87 15.36 -26.99 -1.55
C HIS A 87 14.79 -25.63 -1.97
N ILE A 88 15.08 -25.16 -3.19
CA ILE A 88 14.55 -23.89 -3.72
C ILE A 88 13.02 -23.88 -3.67
N ARG A 89 12.35 -24.96 -4.11
CA ARG A 89 10.89 -25.05 -4.08
C ARG A 89 10.32 -25.02 -2.66
N GLU A 90 10.98 -25.66 -1.70
CA GLU A 90 10.58 -25.59 -0.30
C GLU A 90 10.73 -24.15 0.25
N ARG A 91 11.82 -23.47 -0.10
CA ARG A 91 12.07 -22.07 0.30
C ARG A 91 11.12 -21.09 -0.37
N GLU A 92 10.70 -21.35 -1.60
CA GLU A 92 9.71 -20.57 -2.33
C GLU A 92 8.40 -20.48 -1.55
N GLY A 93 7.84 -21.61 -1.11
CA GLY A 93 6.60 -21.65 -0.34
C GLY A 93 6.68 -20.80 0.93
N LYS A 94 7.72 -21.03 1.74
CA LYS A 94 7.99 -20.26 2.97
C LYS A 94 8.13 -18.75 2.71
N THR A 95 8.75 -18.39 1.59
CA THR A 95 8.95 -16.98 1.21
C THR A 95 7.63 -16.33 0.78
N LYS A 96 6.80 -17.03 0.00
CA LYS A 96 5.47 -16.54 -0.39
C LYS A 96 4.58 -16.33 0.83
N ASP A 97 4.59 -17.27 1.78
CA ASP A 97 3.85 -17.14 3.05
C ASP A 97 4.32 -15.92 3.84
N GLN A 98 5.63 -15.70 3.96
CA GLN A 98 6.19 -14.54 4.64
C GLN A 98 5.81 -13.22 3.96
N VAL A 99 5.84 -13.16 2.62
CA VAL A 99 5.44 -11.98 1.86
C VAL A 99 3.96 -11.66 2.07
N LEU A 100 3.10 -12.67 2.07
CA LEU A 100 1.67 -12.50 2.35
C LEU A 100 1.44 -12.02 3.78
N LEU A 101 2.14 -12.59 4.76
CA LEU A 101 2.08 -12.15 6.15
C LEU A 101 2.48 -10.68 6.31
N LEU A 102 3.55 -10.23 5.66
CA LEU A 102 3.96 -8.83 5.67
C LEU A 102 2.86 -7.91 5.13
N ILE A 103 2.17 -8.30 4.06
CA ILE A 103 1.06 -7.52 3.51
C ILE A 103 -0.12 -7.51 4.47
N ASP A 104 -0.44 -8.64 5.10
CA ASP A 104 -1.54 -8.74 6.06
C ASP A 104 -1.27 -7.88 7.31
N ILE A 105 -0.01 -7.77 7.75
CA ILE A 105 0.41 -6.82 8.79
C ILE A 105 0.09 -5.37 8.36
N GLN A 106 0.44 -4.97 7.13
CA GLN A 106 0.14 -3.62 6.64
C GLN A 106 -1.38 -3.34 6.53
N VAL A 107 -2.18 -4.37 6.27
CA VAL A 107 -3.65 -4.25 6.25
C VAL A 107 -4.23 -4.20 7.67
N SER A 108 -3.58 -4.82 8.66
CA SER A 108 -4.09 -4.89 10.02
C SER A 108 -4.12 -3.54 10.74
N TYR A 109 -3.16 -2.67 10.44
CA TYR A 109 -3.02 -1.38 11.11
C TYR A 109 -2.47 -0.31 10.16
N ILE A 110 -3.15 0.84 10.11
CA ILE A 110 -2.69 2.01 9.37
C ILE A 110 -2.10 3.01 10.36
N ASN A 111 -0.79 3.24 10.25
CA ASN A 111 -0.10 4.22 11.09
C ASN A 111 -0.31 5.65 10.58
N THR A 112 -1.30 6.35 11.13
CA THR A 112 -1.57 7.77 10.82
C THR A 112 -0.64 8.75 11.56
N ASN A 113 0.25 8.26 12.44
CA ASN A 113 1.27 9.07 13.11
C ASN A 113 2.61 9.07 12.36
N HIS A 114 2.69 8.42 11.19
CA HIS A 114 3.89 8.40 10.36
C HIS A 114 4.25 9.81 9.88
N GLU A 115 5.53 10.19 9.90
CA GLU A 115 5.99 11.56 9.60
C GLU A 115 5.63 12.02 8.18
N ASP A 116 5.64 11.11 7.21
CA ASP A 116 5.22 11.40 5.83
C ASP A 116 3.70 11.58 5.67
N PHE A 117 2.91 11.22 6.68
CA PHE A 117 1.47 11.39 6.64
C PHE A 117 1.09 12.83 7.01
N ILE A 118 0.88 13.65 5.98
CA ILE A 118 0.49 15.06 6.09
C ILE A 118 -0.83 15.25 6.88
N GLY A 119 -1.74 14.27 6.80
CA GLY A 119 -3.04 14.29 7.47
C GLY A 119 -4.04 15.31 6.90
N PHE A 120 -5.26 15.32 7.46
CA PHE A 120 -6.35 16.18 6.98
C PHE A 120 -6.10 17.68 7.20
N ALA A 121 -5.51 18.06 8.33
CA ALA A 121 -5.32 19.46 8.72
C ALA A 121 -4.34 20.21 7.79
N ASN A 122 -3.24 19.56 7.39
CA ASN A 122 -2.22 20.18 6.54
C ASN A 122 -2.51 20.00 5.04
N ALA A 123 -3.37 19.05 4.64
CA ALA A 123 -3.78 18.86 3.24
C ALA A 123 -4.66 20.01 2.71
N GLN A 124 -5.56 20.55 3.54
CA GLN A 124 -6.39 21.71 3.17
C GLN A 124 -5.57 22.99 2.94
N GLN A 125 -4.43 23.15 3.62
CA GLN A 125 -3.55 24.30 3.43
C GLN A 125 -2.81 24.24 2.09
N ARG A 126 -2.44 23.03 1.62
CA ARG A 126 -1.80 22.85 0.31
C ARG A 126 -2.76 23.06 -0.85
N SER A 127 -4.01 22.59 -0.77
CA SER A 127 -4.99 22.76 -1.86
C SER A 127 -5.39 24.22 -2.08
N SER A 128 -5.48 25.01 -1.00
CA SER A 128 -5.83 26.43 -1.04
C SER A 128 -4.70 27.33 -1.58
N GLN A 129 -3.43 26.91 -1.49
CA GLN A 129 -2.32 27.60 -2.18
C GLN A 129 -2.35 27.39 -3.70
N VAL A 130 -2.77 26.22 -4.17
CA VAL A 130 -2.87 25.91 -5.61
C VAL A 130 -3.99 26.72 -6.28
N HIS A 131 -5.11 26.98 -5.59
CA HIS A 131 -6.21 27.80 -6.13
C HIS A 131 -5.96 29.31 -6.13
N LYS A 132 -4.94 29.83 -5.42
CA LYS A 132 -4.61 31.27 -5.44
C LYS A 132 -3.90 31.75 -6.71
N LYS A 133 -3.46 30.85 -7.60
CA LYS A 133 -2.77 31.21 -8.85
C LYS A 133 -3.71 31.56 -10.03
N THR A 134 -5.03 31.49 -9.87
CA THR A 134 -6.00 31.72 -10.97
C THR A 134 -6.92 32.92 -10.78
N THR A 135 -6.62 33.84 -9.85
CA THR A 135 -7.43 35.08 -9.71
C THR A 135 -6.53 36.28 -9.43
N ILE A 136 -6.02 36.88 -10.50
CA ILE A 136 -5.55 38.27 -10.47
C ILE A 136 -6.75 39.13 -10.92
N GLY A 137 -7.34 39.88 -10.00
CA GLY A 137 -8.48 40.77 -10.30
C GLY A 137 -9.13 41.40 -9.07
N ASN A 138 -8.53 42.50 -8.60
CA ASN A 138 -9.07 43.64 -7.84
C ASN A 138 -10.03 43.48 -6.63
N GLN A 139 -9.47 43.87 -5.47
CA GLN A 139 -10.00 44.81 -4.44
C GLN A 139 -11.37 44.58 -3.77
N GLY A 140 -11.32 44.43 -2.43
CA GLY A 140 -12.21 45.14 -1.51
C GLY A 140 -13.25 44.32 -0.76
N THR A 141 -12.95 43.95 0.49
CA THR A 141 -13.72 44.28 1.73
C THR A 141 -13.36 43.31 2.86
N ASN A 142 -13.01 43.89 4.01
CA ASN A 142 -12.65 43.21 5.25
C ASN A 142 -13.87 42.52 5.89
N LEU A 143 -13.73 41.26 6.33
CA LEU A 143 -14.54 40.68 7.40
C LEU A 143 -13.65 39.85 8.36
N PRO A 144 -13.92 39.89 9.68
CA PRO A 144 -13.00 39.38 10.70
C PRO A 144 -13.09 37.85 10.88
N PRO A 145 -12.05 37.19 11.44
CA PRO A 145 -12.10 35.78 11.75
C PRO A 145 -12.77 35.57 13.12
N SER A 146 -13.78 34.71 13.20
CA SER A 146 -14.35 34.28 14.48
C SER A 146 -14.93 32.88 14.39
N ARG A 147 -14.16 31.88 14.81
CA ARG A 147 -14.38 31.11 16.05
C ARG A 147 -13.54 29.83 16.01
N GLN A 148 -12.49 29.81 16.84
CA GLN A 148 -11.86 28.60 17.32
C GLN A 148 -12.93 27.71 17.97
N ILE A 149 -13.12 26.49 17.46
CA ILE A 149 -13.78 25.44 18.24
C ILE A 149 -12.70 24.80 19.11
N VAL A 150 -12.87 25.01 20.41
CA VAL A 150 -12.05 24.50 21.51
C VAL A 150 -11.96 22.98 21.44
N ARG A 151 -10.75 22.44 21.30
CA ARG A 151 -10.46 21.01 21.54
C ARG A 151 -10.46 20.79 23.06
N ALA A 152 -11.53 20.20 23.59
CA ALA A 152 -11.53 19.64 24.94
C ALA A 152 -10.55 18.46 24.97
N LYS A 153 -9.40 18.65 25.63
CA LYS A 153 -8.60 17.54 26.16
C LYS A 153 -9.36 16.98 27.36
N PHE A 154 -9.79 15.73 27.29
CA PHE A 154 -9.99 14.92 28.48
C PHE A 154 -9.15 13.66 28.31
N CYS A 155 -8.00 13.67 28.98
CA CYS A 155 -7.19 12.51 29.28
C CYS A 155 -6.70 12.74 30.72
N HIS A 156 -7.25 11.97 31.66
CA HIS A 156 -6.68 11.67 32.98
C HIS A 156 -6.81 10.14 33.07
N SER A 157 -5.67 9.44 33.11
CA SER A 157 -5.09 8.83 34.33
C SER A 157 -5.97 7.74 34.91
#